data_AF-A0A1X7SJV1-F1
#
_entry.id   AF-A0A1X7SJV1-F1
#
_cell.length_a   1.000
_cell.length_b   1.000
_cell.length_c   1.000
_cell.angle_alpha   90.00
_cell.angle_beta   90.00
_cell.angle_gamma   90.00
#
_symmetry.space_group_name_H-M   'P 1'
#
loop_
_entity.id
_entity.type
_entity.pdbx_description
1 polymer ?
#
loop_
_entity_poly.entity_id
_entity_poly.type
_entity_poly.pdbx_seq_one_letter_code
_entity_poly.pdbx_strand_id
1 'polypeptide(L)'
;MMELMGRIDKAIRKLEVPISEDIKTHKVLDDEISSDSNGPTALKHLLQQSSIIGHLDSLGLLSSDSLFIEFGAGRGKLSHWIQLASNNDELIDFLLIDRSNPKRKFDMYHRFDTQGPKFERLLIDIEHLDLGIDFNGVSLSEPT
;
A
#
# COMPACT_ATOMS: atom_id res chain seq x y z
N MET A 1 -30.63 10.07 0.56
CA MET A 1 -29.18 10.32 0.38
C MET A 1 -28.74 11.63 1.05
N MET A 2 -29.35 12.77 0.75
CA MET A 2 -29.04 14.06 1.42
C MET A 2 -29.29 14.02 2.94
N GLU A 3 -30.36 13.38 3.40
CA GLU A 3 -30.69 13.27 4.83
C GLU A 3 -29.66 12.42 5.62
N LEU A 4 -29.10 11.38 4.99
CA LEU A 4 -28.03 10.57 5.58
C LEU A 4 -26.73 11.37 5.69
N MET A 5 -26.35 12.09 4.63
CA MET A 5 -25.19 12.98 4.66
C MET A 5 -25.31 14.05 5.74
N GLY A 6 -26.50 14.64 5.90
CA GLY A 6 -26.75 15.62 6.98
C GLY A 6 -26.63 15.02 8.39
N ARG A 7 -27.01 13.75 8.58
CA ARG A 7 -26.82 13.05 9.86
C ARG A 7 -25.35 12.72 10.12
N ILE A 8 -24.60 12.35 9.09
CA ILE A 8 -23.15 12.07 9.16
C ILE A 8 -22.38 13.36 9.50
N ASP A 9 -22.64 14.47 8.79
CA ASP A 9 -22.00 15.76 9.08
C ASP A 9 -22.26 16.24 10.50
N LYS A 10 -23.49 16.07 11.00
CA LYS A 10 -23.86 16.42 12.37
C LYS A 10 -23.16 15.55 13.41
N ALA A 11 -22.94 14.27 13.10
CA ALA A 11 -22.21 13.35 13.97
C ALA A 11 -20.70 13.66 13.99
N ILE A 12 -20.10 13.93 12.81
CA ILE A 12 -18.69 14.31 12.68
C ILE A 12 -18.41 15.61 13.44
N ARG A 13 -19.26 16.64 13.26
CA ARG A 13 -19.12 17.92 13.98
C ARG A 13 -19.27 17.79 15.50
N LYS A 14 -19.98 16.76 15.98
CA LYS A 14 -20.14 16.47 17.41
C LYS A 14 -18.97 15.67 17.99
N LEU A 15 -18.20 14.96 17.15
CA LEU A 15 -16.91 14.45 17.55
C LEU A 15 -15.94 15.64 17.60
N GLU A 16 -15.91 16.36 18.72
CA GLU A 16 -14.81 17.28 19.07
C GLU A 16 -13.55 16.47 19.45
N VAL A 17 -13.25 15.43 18.69
CA VAL A 17 -12.05 14.62 18.87
C VAL A 17 -11.03 15.13 17.86
N PRO A 18 -9.92 15.73 18.31
CA PRO A 18 -8.82 16.05 17.41
C PRO A 18 -8.38 14.74 16.75
N ILE A 19 -8.48 14.67 15.42
CA ILE A 19 -7.89 13.56 14.67
C ILE A 19 -6.39 13.80 14.74
N SER A 20 -5.70 13.00 15.56
CA SER A 20 -4.24 13.02 15.60
C SER A 20 -3.72 12.50 14.27
N GLU A 21 -2.99 13.34 13.54
CA GLU A 21 -2.29 12.93 12.32
C GLU A 21 -0.91 12.42 12.70
N ASP A 22 -0.53 11.25 12.16
CA ASP A 22 0.83 10.74 12.21
C ASP A 22 1.32 10.54 10.76
N ILE A 23 1.99 11.58 10.26
CA ILE A 23 2.53 11.60 8.90
C ILE A 23 4.02 11.26 8.98
N LYS A 24 4.40 10.15 8.33
CA LYS A 24 5.80 9.76 8.17
C LYS A 24 6.27 10.05 6.75
N THR A 25 7.57 9.93 6.54
CA THR A 25 8.21 9.94 5.23
C THR A 25 9.22 8.81 5.15
N HIS A 26 9.56 8.39 3.94
CA HIS A 26 10.59 7.40 3.68
C HIS A 26 11.49 7.84 2.54
N LYS A 27 12.80 7.73 2.77
CA LYS A 27 13.87 8.23 1.88
C LYS A 27 13.83 7.72 0.45
N VAL A 28 13.23 6.54 0.24
CA VAL A 28 13.13 5.91 -1.10
C VAL A 28 12.39 6.79 -2.11
N LEU A 29 11.52 7.70 -1.64
CA LEU A 29 10.78 8.60 -2.51
C LEU A 29 11.33 10.04 -2.53
N ASP A 30 12.40 10.36 -1.80
CA ASP A 30 12.86 11.75 -1.65
C ASP A 30 13.18 12.40 -3.01
N ASP A 31 13.90 11.68 -3.87
CA ASP A 31 14.25 12.14 -5.21
C ASP A 31 13.00 12.38 -6.07
N GLU A 32 12.05 11.43 -6.04
CA GLU A 32 10.82 11.54 -6.82
C GLU A 32 9.93 12.68 -6.28
N ILE A 33 9.84 12.86 -4.96
CA ILE A 33 9.06 13.94 -4.32
C ILE A 33 9.66 15.32 -4.64
N SER A 34 10.98 15.43 -4.64
CA SER A 34 11.70 16.69 -4.92
C SER A 34 11.70 17.10 -6.40
N SER A 35 11.22 16.23 -7.30
CA SER A 35 11.17 16.53 -8.73
C SER A 35 10.17 17.63 -9.06
N ASP A 36 10.67 18.74 -9.61
CA ASP A 36 9.88 19.90 -10.10
C ASP A 36 8.89 19.54 -11.22
N SER A 37 8.99 18.33 -11.79
CA SER A 37 8.13 17.86 -12.86
C SER A 37 6.76 17.35 -12.38
N ASN A 38 6.57 17.18 -11.07
CA ASN A 38 5.33 16.64 -10.51
C ASN A 38 4.21 17.68 -10.43
N GLY A 39 3.08 17.37 -11.05
CA GLY A 39 1.84 18.11 -10.78
C GLY A 39 1.30 17.85 -9.36
N PRO A 40 0.39 18.70 -8.85
CA PRO A 40 -0.12 18.61 -7.47
C PRO A 40 -0.72 17.25 -7.11
N THR A 41 -1.43 16.62 -8.03
CA THR A 41 -2.02 15.28 -7.83
C THR A 41 -0.95 14.19 -7.71
N ALA A 42 0.10 14.25 -8.54
CA ALA A 42 1.19 13.28 -8.49
C ALA A 42 1.97 13.42 -7.17
N LEU A 43 2.28 14.65 -6.76
CA LEU A 43 2.95 14.93 -5.49
C LEU A 43 2.13 14.44 -4.30
N LYS A 44 0.81 14.66 -4.30
CA LYS A 44 -0.09 14.13 -3.27
C LYS A 44 0.04 12.60 -3.13
N HIS A 45 0.00 11.87 -4.25
CA HIS A 45 0.13 10.42 -4.22
C HIS A 45 1.50 9.97 -3.72
N LEU A 46 2.58 10.67 -4.09
CA LEU A 46 3.94 10.38 -3.61
C LEU A 46 4.06 10.57 -2.09
N LEU A 47 3.55 11.66 -1.54
CA LEU A 47 3.55 11.92 -0.10
C LEU A 47 2.74 10.86 0.67
N GLN A 48 1.59 10.45 0.12
CA GLN A 48 0.78 9.38 0.71
C GLN A 48 1.52 8.03 0.72
N GLN A 49 2.14 7.65 -0.40
CA GLN A 49 2.94 6.42 -0.50
C GLN A 49 4.15 6.46 0.44
N SER A 50 4.85 7.60 0.52
CA SER A 50 5.98 7.82 1.42
C SER A 50 5.60 7.66 2.88
N SER A 51 4.42 8.17 3.28
CA SER A 51 3.91 7.99 4.65
C SER A 51 3.59 6.52 4.95
N ILE A 52 2.91 5.81 4.05
CA ILE A 52 2.63 4.38 4.22
C ILE A 52 3.93 3.59 4.42
N ILE A 53 4.93 3.83 3.58
CA ILE A 53 6.21 3.11 3.63
C ILE A 53 6.99 3.48 4.89
N GLY A 54 6.99 4.76 5.30
CA GLY A 54 7.62 5.19 6.55
C GLY A 54 7.00 4.52 7.78
N HIS A 55 5.70 4.25 7.76
CA HIS A 55 5.03 3.47 8.80
C HIS A 55 5.44 2.00 8.78
N LEU A 56 5.44 1.36 7.61
CA LEU A 56 5.90 -0.02 7.45
C LEU A 56 7.33 -0.20 7.97
N ASP A 57 8.24 0.72 7.61
CA ASP A 57 9.63 0.71 8.06
C ASP A 57 9.72 0.86 9.59
N SER A 58 8.99 1.82 10.16
CA SER A 58 8.98 2.04 11.61
C SER A 58 8.45 0.86 12.42
N LEU A 59 7.62 0.01 11.79
CA LEU A 59 7.08 -1.22 12.38
C LEU A 59 7.95 -2.45 12.09
N GLY A 60 9.03 -2.31 11.31
CA GLY A 60 9.89 -3.43 10.89
C GLY A 60 9.24 -4.36 9.87
N LEU A 61 8.18 -3.91 9.18
CA LEU A 61 7.41 -4.71 8.23
C LEU A 61 8.02 -4.77 6.82
N LEU A 62 9.08 -3.99 6.55
CA LEU A 62 9.86 -4.07 5.32
C LEU A 62 10.95 -5.16 5.38
N SER A 63 10.72 -6.20 6.18
CA SER A 63 11.66 -7.30 6.41
C SER A 63 11.21 -8.58 5.70
N SER A 64 12.16 -9.50 5.58
CA SER A 64 12.00 -10.82 4.94
C SER A 64 10.81 -11.61 5.49
N ASP A 65 10.27 -12.53 4.69
CA ASP A 65 9.08 -13.37 4.97
C ASP A 65 7.75 -12.60 5.02
N SER A 66 7.68 -11.44 4.38
CA SER A 66 6.46 -10.63 4.27
C SER A 66 5.78 -10.82 2.90
N LEU A 67 4.45 -10.91 2.90
CA LEU A 67 3.62 -10.87 1.68
C LEU A 67 2.81 -9.56 1.65
N PHE A 68 3.08 -8.71 0.66
CA PHE A 68 2.32 -7.49 0.43
C PHE A 68 1.19 -7.72 -0.58
N ILE A 69 -0.04 -7.47 -0.12
CA ILE A 69 -1.24 -7.55 -0.97
C ILE A 69 -1.75 -6.13 -1.26
N GLU A 70 -1.61 -5.68 -2.51
CA GLU A 70 -2.09 -4.35 -2.95
C GLU A 70 -3.48 -4.45 -3.59
N PHE A 71 -4.49 -3.99 -2.86
CA PHE A 71 -5.87 -3.93 -3.34
C PHE A 71 -6.11 -2.68 -4.18
N GLY A 72 -6.71 -2.86 -5.36
CA GLY A 72 -6.91 -1.76 -6.32
C GLY A 72 -5.58 -1.25 -6.84
N ALA A 73 -4.65 -2.17 -7.11
CA ALA A 73 -3.25 -1.85 -7.39
C ALA A 73 -3.06 -0.94 -8.61
N GLY A 74 -4.01 -0.89 -9.54
CA GLY A 74 -3.88 -0.14 -10.79
C GLY A 74 -2.57 -0.48 -11.49
N ARG A 75 -1.63 0.48 -11.50
CA ARG A 75 -0.29 0.29 -12.10
C ARG A 75 0.75 -0.38 -11.19
N GLY A 76 0.44 -0.70 -9.94
CA GLY A 76 1.35 -1.33 -8.97
C GLY A 76 2.40 -0.38 -8.38
N LYS A 77 2.07 0.92 -8.24
CA LYS A 77 3.06 1.93 -7.83
C LYS A 77 3.45 1.80 -6.35
N LEU A 78 2.52 1.41 -5.47
CA LEU A 78 2.85 1.25 -4.05
C LEU A 78 3.77 0.04 -3.84
N SER A 79 3.43 -1.12 -4.41
CA SER A 79 4.27 -2.33 -4.36
C SER A 79 5.68 -2.07 -4.90
N HIS A 80 5.79 -1.31 -6.00
CA HIS A 80 7.09 -0.88 -6.55
C HIS A 80 7.95 -0.15 -5.51
N TRP A 81 7.38 0.82 -4.80
CA TRP A 81 8.13 1.57 -3.80
C TRP A 81 8.45 0.75 -2.55
N ILE A 82 7.56 -0.17 -2.15
CA ILE A 82 7.82 -1.10 -1.04
C ILE A 82 9.00 -2.02 -1.37
N GLN A 83 9.05 -2.56 -2.60
CA GLN A 83 10.16 -3.39 -3.07
C GLN A 83 11.49 -2.63 -3.01
N LEU A 84 11.51 -1.38 -3.52
CA LEU A 84 12.70 -0.53 -3.48
C LEU A 84 13.11 -0.17 -2.04
N ALA A 85 12.13 0.13 -1.17
CA ALA A 85 12.39 0.43 0.24
C ALA A 85 13.01 -0.77 0.98
N SER A 86 12.63 -1.97 0.56
CA SER A 86 13.15 -3.24 1.09
C SER A 86 14.43 -3.70 0.39
N ASN A 87 15.14 -2.81 -0.31
CA ASN A 87 16.37 -3.09 -1.06
C ASN A 87 16.27 -4.28 -2.02
N ASN A 88 15.09 -4.48 -2.63
CA ASN A 88 14.83 -5.60 -3.53
C ASN A 88 15.01 -6.99 -2.87
N ASP A 89 14.70 -7.12 -1.57
CA ASP A 89 14.74 -8.41 -0.86
C ASP A 89 13.91 -9.49 -1.59
N GLU A 90 14.53 -10.64 -1.85
CA GLU A 90 13.94 -11.81 -2.52
C GLU A 90 13.00 -12.60 -1.63
N LEU A 91 13.04 -12.37 -0.32
CA LEU A 91 12.17 -13.02 0.66
C LEU A 91 10.85 -12.26 0.89
N ILE A 92 10.58 -11.22 0.11
CA ILE A 92 9.34 -10.45 0.18
C ILE A 92 8.50 -10.70 -1.07
N ASP A 93 7.28 -11.18 -0.91
CA ASP A 93 6.39 -11.44 -2.03
C ASP A 93 5.35 -10.34 -2.23
N PHE A 94 4.87 -10.21 -3.48
CA PHE A 94 3.89 -9.20 -3.87
C PHE A 94 2.72 -9.81 -4.65
N LEU A 95 1.51 -9.53 -4.18
CA LEU A 95 0.25 -9.90 -4.83
C LEU A 95 -0.59 -8.66 -5.11
N LEU A 96 -0.83 -8.37 -6.38
CA LEU A 96 -1.56 -7.19 -6.83
C LEU A 96 -2.97 -7.61 -7.26
N ILE A 97 -3.99 -6.98 -6.68
CA ILE A 97 -5.40 -7.25 -6.97
C ILE A 97 -6.01 -6.05 -7.68
N ASP A 98 -6.41 -6.23 -8.93
CA ASP A 98 -7.16 -5.19 -9.65
C ASP A 98 -7.95 -5.81 -10.81
N ARG A 99 -9.22 -5.44 -10.97
CA ARG A 99 -10.02 -5.88 -12.12
C ARG A 99 -9.53 -5.31 -13.46
N SER A 100 -8.83 -4.19 -13.42
CA SER A 100 -8.31 -3.49 -14.59
C SER A 100 -6.89 -3.96 -14.95
N ASN A 101 -6.57 -3.90 -16.25
CA ASN A 101 -5.24 -4.22 -16.75
C ASN A 101 -4.63 -3.01 -17.47
N PRO A 102 -4.18 -1.99 -16.73
CA PRO A 102 -3.68 -0.76 -17.33
C PRO A 102 -2.36 -1.00 -18.08
N LYS A 103 -2.07 -0.14 -19.08
CA LYS A 103 -0.75 -0.10 -19.72
C LYS A 103 0.28 0.55 -18.80
N ARG A 104 1.58 0.28 -19.05
CA ARG A 104 2.72 0.84 -18.30
C ARG A 104 2.67 0.54 -16.80
N LYS A 105 2.46 -0.73 -16.46
CA LYS A 105 2.48 -1.22 -15.09
C LYS A 105 3.91 -1.27 -14.58
N PHE A 106 4.09 -1.00 -13.30
CA PHE A 106 5.39 -1.11 -12.63
C PHE A 106 5.85 -2.56 -12.49
N ASP A 107 4.96 -3.54 -12.66
CA ASP A 107 5.28 -4.97 -12.79
C ASP A 107 6.47 -5.21 -13.77
N MET A 108 6.55 -4.39 -14.81
CA MET A 108 7.58 -4.48 -15.85
C MET A 108 9.01 -4.16 -15.35
N TYR A 109 9.13 -3.43 -14.25
CA TYR A 109 10.40 -3.05 -13.61
C TYR A 109 10.95 -4.12 -12.68
N HIS A 110 10.23 -5.22 -12.46
CA HIS A 110 10.62 -6.30 -11.55
C HIS A 110 10.67 -7.63 -12.31
N ARG A 111 11.25 -7.63 -13.52
CA ARG A 111 11.27 -8.82 -14.39
C ARG A 111 12.61 -9.53 -14.41
N PHE A 112 13.64 -8.90 -13.87
CA PHE A 112 14.99 -9.42 -13.80
C PHE A 112 15.39 -9.62 -12.34
N ASP A 113 16.23 -10.62 -12.09
CA ASP A 113 16.63 -11.04 -10.74
C ASP A 113 17.32 -9.91 -9.95
N THR A 114 17.90 -8.92 -10.63
CA THR A 114 18.53 -7.75 -9.98
C THR A 114 17.53 -6.73 -9.41
N GLN A 115 16.23 -6.93 -9.65
CA GLN A 115 15.16 -5.98 -9.32
C GLN A 115 14.20 -6.52 -8.26
N GLY A 116 14.61 -7.59 -7.59
CA GLY A 116 13.78 -8.28 -6.62
C GLY A 116 12.73 -9.18 -7.29
N PRO A 117 11.84 -9.76 -6.47
CA PRO A 117 10.85 -10.71 -6.91
C PRO A 117 9.84 -10.12 -7.88
N LYS A 118 9.28 -11.00 -8.72
CA LYS A 118 8.24 -10.64 -9.67
C LYS A 118 6.93 -10.40 -8.94
N PHE A 119 6.15 -9.46 -9.46
CA PHE A 119 4.82 -9.20 -8.94
C PHE A 119 3.81 -10.18 -9.54
N GLU A 120 3.12 -10.90 -8.68
CA GLU A 120 1.94 -11.69 -9.07
C GLU A 120 0.71 -10.78 -9.12
N ARG A 121 -0.18 -10.99 -10.09
CA ARG A 121 -1.35 -10.14 -10.28
C ARG A 121 -2.60 -10.94 -10.59
N LEU A 122 -3.64 -10.73 -9.79
CA LEU A 122 -4.97 -11.29 -10.03
C LEU A 122 -5.88 -10.23 -10.65
N LEU A 123 -6.41 -10.57 -11.84
CA LEU A 123 -7.42 -9.76 -12.53
C LEU A 123 -8.81 -10.17 -12.05
N ILE A 124 -9.19 -9.66 -10.89
CA ILE A 124 -10.45 -9.98 -10.21
C ILE A 124 -11.05 -8.71 -9.61
N ASP A 125 -12.38 -8.65 -9.56
CA ASP A 125 -13.02 -7.62 -8.74
C ASP A 125 -12.80 -7.93 -7.26
N ILE A 126 -12.45 -6.91 -6.48
CA ILE A 126 -12.15 -7.06 -5.05
C ILE A 126 -13.37 -7.64 -4.32
N GLU A 127 -14.59 -7.31 -4.76
CA GLU A 127 -15.82 -7.85 -4.16
C GLU A 127 -15.97 -9.37 -4.30
N HIS A 128 -15.26 -9.99 -5.25
CA HIS A 128 -15.26 -11.43 -5.50
C HIS A 128 -13.99 -12.12 -5.02
N LEU A 129 -13.03 -11.38 -4.46
CA LEU A 129 -11.82 -11.97 -3.93
C LEU A 129 -12.14 -12.66 -2.60
N ASP A 130 -11.84 -13.96 -2.55
CA ASP A 130 -11.79 -14.73 -1.32
C ASP A 130 -10.36 -15.19 -1.09
N LEU A 131 -9.74 -14.70 -0.01
CA LEU A 131 -8.38 -15.09 0.38
C LEU A 131 -8.37 -16.40 1.18
N GLY A 132 -9.53 -16.99 1.48
CA GLY A 132 -9.65 -18.31 2.07
C GLY A 132 -8.99 -18.44 3.43
N ILE A 133 -8.91 -17.34 4.21
CA ILE A 133 -8.35 -17.39 5.56
C ILE A 133 -9.35 -18.11 6.47
N ASP A 134 -9.23 -19.43 6.55
CA ASP A 134 -9.78 -20.19 7.66
C ASP A 134 -9.01 -19.80 8.92
N PHE A 135 -9.54 -18.85 9.70
CA PHE A 135 -9.01 -18.48 11.02
C PHE A 135 -9.07 -19.62 12.06
N ASN A 136 -9.41 -20.84 11.65
CA ASN A 136 -9.60 -22.00 12.54
C ASN A 136 -8.29 -22.67 12.99
N GLY A 137 -7.11 -22.06 12.77
CA GLY A 137 -5.82 -22.68 13.10
C GLY A 137 -4.79 -21.82 13.83
N VAL A 138 -4.99 -20.50 13.98
CA VAL A 138 -4.01 -19.65 14.68
C VAL A 138 -4.45 -19.48 16.13
N SER A 139 -4.00 -20.37 17.01
CA SER A 139 -3.93 -20.04 18.43
C SER A 139 -2.88 -18.95 18.59
N LEU A 140 -3.33 -17.71 18.82
CA LEU A 140 -2.45 -16.68 19.38
C LEU A 140 -1.98 -17.20 20.74
N SER A 141 -0.76 -17.73 20.81
CA SER A 141 -0.12 -17.92 22.11
C SER A 141 0.05 -16.54 22.72
N GLU A 142 -0.53 -16.33 23.90
CA GLU A 142 -0.33 -15.10 24.66
C GLU A 142 1.18 -14.85 24.83
N PRO A 143 1.64 -13.60 24.69
CA PRO A 143 3.04 -13.28 24.92
C PRO A 143 3.38 -13.55 26.40
N THR A 144 4.40 -14.37 26.63
CA THR A 144 5.06 -14.54 27.94
C THR A 144 5.71 -13.25 28.41
#